data_AF-W2VAE5-F1
#
_entry.id   AF-W2VAE5-F1
#
_cell.length_a   1.000
_cell.length_b   1.000
_cell.length_c   1.000
_cell.angle_alpha   90.00
_cell.angle_beta   90.00
_cell.angle_gamma   90.00
#
_symmetry.space_group_name_H-M   'P 1'
#
loop_
_entity.id
_entity.type
_entity.pdbx_description
1 polymer ?
#
loop_
_entity_poly.entity_id
_entity_poly.type
_entity_poly.pdbx_seq_one_letter_code
_entity_poly.pdbx_strand_id
1 'polypeptide(L)'
;MRKKNKLRLSILFTLFFIIIFITVLIFFVLPKFDFMYISADKHWQKEKIGDGDEKTGGTEIVKQGTNGIYFVYKDKLMYMDEADEQVREICKVQSKIIGIIVKDNNIFLFKRDDVEGIYKADLSGKIVRLFGASGTPSIEGENIYILDGEPSLRKYDFNGRKIFENKVKSDFISSSMIFDNYIFFIRYNFDIGDDGVEVSIPKYYLFDANKINYKTRKLKLSRYYMQPEPGNRYWKEDVIPYDSFAKEVDKTVREGKIFDDTTEKNLDDYELQSVELIPWSFSEVQDGYIYLYGEQRVTYRDKKYKEKMSVIKEEWESEKIKKVTYTTIARVLCRINIEDIKDTSEDTYINYELVCYDLEKNGEVLLLTIRMHMY
;
A
#
# COMPACT_ATOMS: atom_id res chain seq x y z
N MET A 1 54.55 32.23 30.20
CA MET A 1 53.12 31.79 30.22
C MET A 1 52.31 32.21 28.98
N ARG A 2 52.35 33.46 28.50
CA ARG A 2 51.53 33.97 27.36
C ARG A 2 51.61 33.17 26.05
N LYS A 3 52.79 32.68 25.64
CA LYS A 3 53.00 31.95 24.36
C LYS A 3 52.37 30.54 24.36
N LYS A 4 52.47 29.81 25.47
CA LYS A 4 51.83 28.49 25.65
C LYS A 4 50.30 28.58 25.62
N ASN A 5 49.72 29.64 26.21
CA ASN A 5 48.27 29.84 26.19
C ASN A 5 47.76 30.22 24.79
N LYS A 6 48.51 31.01 24.01
CA LYS A 6 48.17 31.29 22.59
C LYS A 6 48.21 30.02 21.71
N LEU A 7 49.21 29.15 21.89
CA LEU A 7 49.31 27.89 21.15
C LEU A 7 48.15 26.94 21.50
N ARG A 8 47.83 26.77 22.80
CA ARG A 8 46.69 25.97 23.25
C ARG A 8 45.36 26.49 22.71
N LEU A 9 45.18 27.81 22.72
CA LEU A 9 43.97 28.44 22.18
C LEU A 9 43.86 28.24 20.66
N SER A 10 44.97 28.37 19.91
CA SER A 10 44.99 28.09 18.47
C SER A 10 44.62 26.65 18.16
N ILE A 11 45.16 25.68 18.89
CA ILE A 11 44.83 24.25 18.74
C ILE A 11 43.34 24.01 19.02
N LEU A 12 42.80 24.63 20.08
CA LEU A 12 41.39 24.52 20.42
C LEU A 12 40.48 25.08 19.31
N PHE A 13 40.83 26.24 18.75
CA PHE A 13 40.11 26.82 17.61
C PHE A 13 40.18 25.95 16.37
N THR A 14 41.37 25.42 16.02
CA THR A 14 41.52 24.51 14.89
C THR A 14 40.68 23.25 15.07
N LEU A 15 40.68 22.65 16.26
CA LEU A 15 39.85 21.49 16.55
C LEU A 15 38.35 21.81 16.43
N PHE A 16 37.93 22.97 16.93
CA PHE A 16 36.55 23.45 16.82
C PHE A 16 36.11 23.59 15.36
N PHE A 17 36.93 24.21 14.51
CA PHE A 17 36.62 24.33 13.07
C PHE A 17 36.58 22.98 12.36
N ILE A 18 37.46 22.03 12.71
CA ILE A 18 37.44 20.68 12.17
C ILE A 18 36.13 19.97 12.54
N ILE A 19 35.70 20.07 13.80
CA ILE A 19 34.44 19.46 14.27
C ILE A 19 33.25 20.07 13.52
N ILE A 20 33.20 21.40 13.36
CA ILE A 20 32.15 22.06 12.57
C ILE A 20 32.17 21.55 11.13
N PHE A 21 33.34 21.49 10.51
CA PHE A 21 33.47 21.05 9.13
C PHE A 21 32.99 19.61 8.93
N ILE A 22 33.40 18.69 9.81
CA ILE A 22 32.93 17.29 9.80
C ILE A 22 31.40 17.23 10.00
N THR A 23 30.87 18.00 10.95
CA THR A 23 29.43 18.09 11.20
C THR A 23 28.68 18.54 9.95
N VAL A 24 29.17 19.59 9.27
CA VAL A 24 28.57 20.07 8.02
C VAL A 24 28.61 18.99 6.93
N LEU A 25 29.74 18.27 6.81
CA LEU A 25 29.88 17.18 5.86
C LEU A 25 28.85 16.08 6.10
N ILE A 26 28.71 15.65 7.37
CA ILE A 26 27.80 14.57 7.78
C ILE A 26 26.34 14.96 7.59
N PHE A 27 25.93 16.19 7.89
CA PHE A 27 24.50 16.53 7.85
C PHE A 27 24.01 17.12 6.51
N PHE A 28 24.89 17.69 5.69
CA PHE A 28 24.48 18.41 4.47
C PHE A 28 25.07 17.86 3.17
N VAL A 29 26.27 17.26 3.19
CA VAL A 29 26.96 16.80 1.98
C VAL A 29 26.78 15.30 1.78
N LEU A 30 27.19 14.50 2.76
CA LEU A 30 27.11 13.03 2.71
C LEU A 30 25.70 12.47 2.46
N PRO A 31 24.60 13.05 3.00
CA PRO A 31 23.27 12.52 2.74
C PRO A 31 22.79 12.62 1.28
N LYS A 32 23.55 13.27 0.40
CA LYS A 32 23.25 13.34 -1.04
C LYS A 32 23.77 12.12 -1.81
N PHE A 33 24.54 11.25 -1.16
CA PHE A 33 25.15 10.09 -1.80
C PHE A 33 24.47 8.79 -1.38
N ASP A 34 24.04 7.99 -2.36
CA ASP A 34 23.31 6.74 -2.11
C ASP A 34 24.09 5.70 -1.31
N PHE A 35 25.42 5.66 -1.43
CA PHE A 35 26.27 4.73 -0.68
C PHE A 35 26.26 4.97 0.85
N MET A 36 25.78 6.13 1.28
CA MET A 36 25.62 6.45 2.71
C MET A 36 24.34 5.87 3.30
N TYR A 37 23.47 5.28 2.47
CA TYR A 37 22.21 4.69 2.90
C TYR A 37 22.30 3.18 2.91
N ILE A 38 21.87 2.59 4.01
CA ILE A 38 21.90 1.14 4.26
C ILE A 38 20.46 0.61 4.15
N SER A 39 20.31 -0.57 3.57
CA SER A 39 19.02 -1.25 3.45
C SER A 39 18.44 -1.61 4.82
N ALA A 40 17.11 -1.70 4.90
CA ALA A 40 16.39 -1.97 6.15
C ALA A 40 16.85 -3.25 6.85
N ASP A 41 17.13 -4.31 6.09
CA ASP A 41 17.62 -5.60 6.58
C ASP A 41 18.98 -5.54 7.30
N LYS A 42 19.82 -4.57 6.93
CA LYS A 42 21.19 -4.39 7.45
C LYS A 42 21.33 -3.22 8.40
N HIS A 43 20.25 -2.47 8.62
CA HIS A 43 20.33 -1.28 9.46
C HIS A 43 20.51 -1.70 10.93
N TRP A 44 21.51 -1.16 11.61
CA TRP A 44 21.86 -1.50 13.00
C TRP A 44 20.77 -1.13 14.02
N GLN A 45 19.76 -0.35 13.62
CA GLN A 45 18.56 -0.08 14.42
C GLN A 45 17.37 -0.94 14.02
N LYS A 46 17.55 -2.00 13.20
CA LYS A 46 16.46 -2.92 12.81
C LYS A 46 15.74 -3.49 14.03
N GLU A 47 16.44 -3.80 15.12
CA GLU A 47 15.84 -4.27 16.39
C GLU A 47 15.09 -3.17 17.18
N LYS A 48 15.24 -1.89 16.81
CA LYS A 48 14.55 -0.75 17.45
C LYS A 48 13.36 -0.24 16.64
N ILE A 49 13.30 -0.60 15.36
CA ILE A 49 12.10 -0.51 14.54
C ILE A 49 11.33 -1.76 14.96
N GLY A 50 10.35 -1.61 15.85
CA GLY A 50 9.78 -2.73 16.62
C GLY A 50 9.40 -3.92 15.73
N ASP A 51 9.49 -5.13 16.31
CA ASP A 51 8.93 -6.33 15.69
C ASP A 51 7.52 -6.01 15.19
N GLY A 52 7.32 -6.13 13.87
CA GLY A 52 6.18 -5.66 13.09
C GLY A 52 5.00 -5.20 13.94
N ASP A 53 4.93 -3.89 14.19
CA ASP A 53 3.87 -3.34 15.00
C ASP A 53 2.58 -3.57 14.18
N GLU A 54 1.76 -4.57 14.55
CA GLU A 54 0.48 -4.93 13.90
C GLU A 54 -0.51 -3.73 13.85
N LYS A 55 -0.12 -2.60 14.44
CA LYS A 55 -0.88 -1.39 14.62
C LYS A 55 -0.55 -0.35 13.55
N THR A 56 -0.59 -0.78 12.30
CA THR A 56 -0.52 0.08 11.10
C THR A 56 -1.92 0.52 10.72
N GLY A 57 -2.07 1.61 9.96
CA GLY A 57 -3.40 1.99 9.51
C GLY A 57 -3.53 3.15 8.54
N GLY A 58 -4.61 3.13 7.78
CA GLY A 58 -5.00 4.16 6.81
C GLY A 58 -6.13 5.04 7.32
N THR A 59 -6.53 6.02 6.51
CA THR A 59 -7.70 6.86 6.82
C THR A 59 -8.97 6.19 6.32
N GLU A 60 -9.93 5.99 7.21
CA GLU A 60 -11.17 5.26 6.91
C GLU A 60 -12.41 6.03 7.37
N ILE A 61 -13.60 5.60 6.96
CA ILE A 61 -14.87 6.19 7.42
C ILE A 61 -15.46 5.46 8.64
N VAL A 62 -14.94 4.28 8.95
CA VAL A 62 -15.30 3.44 10.10
C VAL A 62 -13.97 2.91 10.65
N LYS A 63 -13.79 2.88 11.97
CA LYS A 63 -12.61 2.25 12.60
C LYS A 63 -12.97 1.66 13.96
N GLN A 64 -12.49 0.46 14.24
CA GLN A 64 -12.55 -0.13 15.57
C GLN A 64 -11.48 0.49 16.48
N GLY A 65 -11.90 1.08 17.60
CA GLY A 65 -11.01 1.47 18.69
C GLY A 65 -11.10 0.48 19.85
N THR A 66 -10.32 0.72 20.91
CA THR A 66 -10.22 -0.20 22.06
C THR A 66 -11.55 -0.48 22.76
N ASN A 67 -12.48 0.48 22.75
CA ASN A 67 -13.71 0.41 23.53
C ASN A 67 -14.98 0.41 22.65
N GLY A 68 -14.85 0.28 21.33
CA GLY A 68 -16.00 0.35 20.42
C GLY A 68 -15.66 0.87 19.03
N ILE A 69 -16.69 1.04 18.20
CA ILE A 69 -16.57 1.38 16.78
C ILE A 69 -16.85 2.87 16.59
N TYR A 70 -15.94 3.55 15.91
CA TYR A 70 -16.07 4.95 15.51
C TYR A 70 -16.41 5.02 14.02
N PHE A 71 -17.29 5.93 13.61
CA PHE A 71 -17.61 6.10 12.20
C PHE A 71 -18.12 7.50 11.86
N VAL A 72 -18.02 7.86 10.58
CA VAL A 72 -18.48 9.15 10.05
C VAL A 72 -19.85 9.00 9.40
N TYR A 73 -20.82 9.78 9.84
CA TYR A 73 -22.13 9.86 9.21
C TYR A 73 -22.59 11.32 9.07
N LYS A 74 -22.77 11.79 7.82
CA LYS A 74 -23.20 13.17 7.52
C LYS A 74 -22.40 14.23 8.29
N ASP A 75 -21.07 14.13 8.21
CA ASP A 75 -20.09 15.03 8.85
C ASP A 75 -20.18 15.06 10.39
N LYS A 76 -20.68 13.96 10.96
CA LYS A 76 -20.65 13.70 12.40
C LYS A 76 -19.74 12.52 12.68
N LEU A 77 -18.94 12.65 13.73
CA LEU A 77 -18.28 11.52 14.34
C LEU A 77 -19.28 10.82 15.26
N MET A 78 -19.57 9.58 14.94
CA MET A 78 -20.42 8.68 15.68
C MET A 78 -19.56 7.64 16.40
N TYR A 79 -20.08 7.09 17.48
CA TYR A 79 -19.46 5.99 18.20
C TYR A 79 -20.53 5.03 18.72
N MET A 80 -20.25 3.76 18.59
CA MET A 80 -21.03 2.67 19.14
C MET A 80 -20.11 1.92 20.10
N ASP A 81 -20.53 1.79 21.35
CA ASP A 81 -19.72 1.09 22.33
C ASP A 81 -19.89 -0.43 22.18
N GLU A 82 -18.98 -1.19 22.77
CA GLU A 82 -18.96 -2.66 22.63
C GLU A 82 -20.04 -3.37 23.48
N ALA A 83 -20.56 -2.70 24.52
CA ALA A 83 -21.48 -3.26 25.51
C ALA A 83 -22.95 -2.82 25.31
N ASP A 84 -23.18 -1.57 24.95
CA ASP A 84 -24.45 -0.96 24.59
C ASP A 84 -24.51 -0.83 23.06
N GLU A 85 -25.47 -1.50 22.45
CA GLU A 85 -25.81 -1.41 21.02
C GLU A 85 -26.33 0.00 20.60
N GLN A 86 -26.08 1.03 21.41
CA GLN A 86 -26.51 2.40 21.17
C GLN A 86 -25.45 3.20 20.45
N VAL A 87 -25.85 3.78 19.32
CA VAL A 87 -25.04 4.72 18.56
C VAL A 87 -25.18 6.11 19.17
N ARG A 88 -24.06 6.71 19.60
CA ARG A 88 -23.98 8.09 20.09
C ARG A 88 -23.22 9.00 19.13
N GLU A 89 -23.65 10.25 19.05
CA GLU A 89 -22.92 11.32 18.37
C GLU A 89 -21.85 11.87 19.31
N ILE A 90 -20.58 11.85 18.91
CA ILE A 90 -19.49 12.48 19.66
C ILE A 90 -19.42 13.96 19.31
N CYS A 91 -19.37 14.29 18.01
CA CYS A 91 -19.30 15.67 17.57
C CYS A 91 -19.78 15.84 16.13
N LYS A 92 -20.30 17.02 15.83
CA LYS A 92 -20.59 17.49 14.48
C LYS A 92 -19.59 18.56 14.07
N VAL A 93 -19.03 18.45 12.88
CA VAL A 93 -18.14 19.47 12.30
C VAL A 93 -18.86 20.26 11.20
N GLN A 94 -18.38 21.48 10.94
CA GLN A 94 -18.93 22.34 9.89
C GLN A 94 -18.44 21.96 8.49
N SER A 95 -17.26 21.34 8.41
CA SER A 95 -16.62 20.92 7.16
C SER A 95 -16.63 19.41 7.02
N LYS A 96 -16.42 18.92 5.79
CA LYS A 96 -16.46 17.50 5.49
C LYS A 96 -15.35 16.74 6.23
N ILE A 97 -15.71 15.69 6.96
CA ILE A 97 -14.76 14.70 7.46
C ILE A 97 -14.44 13.77 6.28
N ILE A 98 -13.17 13.71 5.89
CA ILE A 98 -12.67 12.85 4.81
C ILE A 98 -12.40 11.44 5.34
N GLY A 99 -11.97 11.35 6.61
CA GLY A 99 -11.93 10.09 7.34
C GLY A 99 -11.39 10.27 8.76
N ILE A 100 -11.17 9.14 9.42
CA ILE A 100 -10.78 9.00 10.81
C ILE A 100 -9.64 8.00 10.95
N ILE A 101 -8.82 8.22 11.96
CA ILE A 101 -7.89 7.22 12.49
C ILE A 101 -8.12 7.15 13.98
N VAL A 102 -8.28 5.94 14.50
CA VAL A 102 -8.46 5.69 15.93
C VAL A 102 -7.35 4.77 16.41
N LYS A 103 -6.65 5.20 17.47
CA LYS A 103 -5.64 4.38 18.13
C LYS A 103 -5.69 4.59 19.64
N ASP A 104 -5.96 3.49 20.34
CA ASP A 104 -6.22 3.50 21.77
C ASP A 104 -7.35 4.49 22.11
N ASN A 105 -7.05 5.50 22.94
CA ASN A 105 -7.97 6.59 23.28
C ASN A 105 -7.80 7.84 22.39
N ASN A 106 -6.99 7.78 21.34
CA ASN A 106 -6.75 8.90 20.44
C ASN A 106 -7.64 8.78 19.20
N ILE A 107 -8.43 9.82 18.95
CA ILE A 107 -9.29 9.93 17.77
C ILE A 107 -8.77 11.08 16.93
N PHE A 108 -8.31 10.78 15.72
CA PHE A 108 -7.85 11.77 14.75
C PHE A 108 -8.88 11.92 13.63
N LEU A 109 -9.20 13.17 13.31
CA LEU A 109 -10.14 13.54 12.25
C LEU A 109 -9.38 14.26 11.13
N PHE A 110 -9.63 13.84 9.90
CA PHE A 110 -9.09 14.46 8.69
C PHE A 110 -10.19 15.28 8.04
N LYS A 111 -10.00 16.61 8.02
CA LYS A 111 -11.04 17.55 7.57
C LYS A 111 -10.59 18.32 6.33
N ARG A 112 -11.51 18.50 5.38
CA ARG A 112 -11.37 19.44 4.26
C ARG A 112 -12.00 20.79 4.64
N ASP A 113 -11.26 21.61 5.38
CA ASP A 113 -11.60 23.02 5.63
C ASP A 113 -11.08 23.92 4.47
N ASP A 114 -10.89 25.23 4.70
CA ASP A 114 -10.15 26.14 3.80
C ASP A 114 -8.67 25.73 3.61
N VAL A 115 -8.12 25.00 4.59
CA VAL A 115 -6.80 24.36 4.54
C VAL A 115 -6.94 22.96 5.14
N GLU A 116 -6.52 21.92 4.42
CA GLU A 116 -6.52 20.54 4.93
C GLU A 116 -5.77 20.44 6.26
N GLY A 117 -6.37 19.74 7.21
CA GLY A 117 -5.91 19.75 8.59
C GLY A 117 -6.29 18.50 9.35
N ILE A 118 -5.46 18.22 10.34
CA ILE A 118 -5.57 17.03 11.18
C ILE A 118 -5.96 17.52 12.56
N TYR A 119 -7.01 16.92 13.08
CA TYR A 119 -7.64 17.32 14.32
C TYR A 119 -7.67 16.15 15.28
N LYS A 120 -7.59 16.43 16.57
CA LYS A 120 -7.79 15.45 17.62
C LYS A 120 -9.15 15.68 18.25
N ALA A 121 -9.95 14.63 18.36
CA ALA A 121 -11.19 14.62 19.10
C ALA A 121 -11.03 13.82 20.40
N ASP A 122 -11.80 14.20 21.41
CA ASP A 122 -12.03 13.37 22.59
C ASP A 122 -13.50 12.95 22.68
N LEU A 123 -13.81 12.02 23.59
CA LEU A 123 -15.17 11.52 23.79
C LEU A 123 -16.16 12.57 24.32
N SER A 124 -15.68 13.73 24.79
CA SER A 124 -16.55 14.86 25.17
C SER A 124 -17.03 15.67 23.97
N GLY A 125 -16.53 15.35 22.77
CA GLY A 125 -16.84 16.07 21.54
C GLY A 125 -15.96 17.30 21.31
N LYS A 126 -14.94 17.53 22.15
CA LYS A 126 -13.98 18.62 21.96
C LYS A 126 -13.04 18.27 20.81
N ILE A 127 -12.91 19.19 19.87
CA ILE A 127 -12.03 19.04 18.70
C ILE A 127 -10.95 20.12 18.76
N VAL A 128 -9.68 19.71 18.64
CA VAL A 128 -8.52 20.61 18.60
C VAL A 128 -7.73 20.34 17.33
N ARG A 129 -7.37 21.40 16.60
CA ARG A 129 -6.47 21.27 15.45
C ARG A 129 -5.07 20.93 15.94
N LEU A 130 -4.48 19.85 15.43
CA LEU A 130 -3.10 19.48 15.73
C LEU A 130 -2.13 20.22 14.80
N PHE A 131 -2.32 20.10 13.49
CA PHE A 131 -1.50 20.78 12.48
C PHE A 131 -2.22 20.86 11.13
N GLY A 132 -1.71 21.71 10.24
CA GLY A 132 -2.12 21.76 8.84
C GLY A 132 -1.21 20.91 7.98
N ALA A 133 -1.77 19.95 7.25
CA ALA A 133 -1.07 19.15 6.27
C ALA A 133 -2.07 18.63 5.24
N SER A 134 -1.67 18.67 3.97
CA SER A 134 -2.32 18.00 2.84
C SER A 134 -1.71 16.63 2.61
N GLY A 135 -2.49 15.71 2.04
CA GLY A 135 -2.02 14.38 1.63
C GLY A 135 -2.76 13.24 2.32
N THR A 136 -2.32 12.02 2.03
CA THR A 136 -2.92 10.77 2.51
C THR A 136 -2.36 10.43 3.89
N PRO A 137 -3.20 10.39 4.94
CA PRO A 137 -2.76 10.06 6.28
C PRO A 137 -2.70 8.55 6.54
N SER A 138 -1.72 8.15 7.35
CA SER A 138 -1.56 6.81 7.90
C SER A 138 -1.00 6.86 9.32
N ILE A 139 -1.06 5.74 10.02
CA ILE A 139 -0.55 5.56 11.39
C ILE A 139 0.34 4.33 11.45
N GLU A 140 1.40 4.39 12.25
CA GLU A 140 2.24 3.25 12.60
C GLU A 140 2.87 3.57 13.97
N GLY A 141 2.70 2.66 14.93
CA GLY A 141 3.06 2.95 16.31
C GLY A 141 2.39 4.23 16.83
N GLU A 142 3.10 5.02 17.62
CA GLU A 142 2.59 6.28 18.17
C GLU A 142 2.81 7.49 17.24
N ASN A 143 2.78 7.27 15.92
CA ASN A 143 3.12 8.30 14.95
C ASN A 143 2.11 8.40 13.82
N ILE A 144 1.82 9.63 13.41
CA ILE A 144 1.01 9.96 12.25
C ILE A 144 1.93 10.27 11.09
N TYR A 145 1.65 9.69 9.94
CA TYR A 145 2.38 9.91 8.71
C TYR A 145 1.48 10.52 7.65
N ILE A 146 1.99 11.53 6.95
CA ILE A 146 1.29 12.20 5.86
C ILE A 146 2.12 12.03 4.59
N LEU A 147 1.51 11.42 3.57
CA LEU A 147 2.10 11.21 2.26
C LEU A 147 1.49 12.19 1.24
N ASP A 148 2.33 13.00 0.59
CA ASP A 148 1.92 14.06 -0.36
C ASP A 148 2.61 13.85 -1.72
N GLY A 149 1.91 14.19 -2.82
CA GLY A 149 2.11 13.69 -4.19
C GLY A 149 3.46 13.97 -4.87
N GLU A 150 4.26 14.93 -4.39
CA GLU A 150 5.69 15.06 -4.70
C GLU A 150 6.36 16.04 -3.73
N PRO A 151 7.48 15.69 -3.07
CA PRO A 151 7.74 14.44 -2.35
C PRO A 151 8.00 14.77 -0.87
N SER A 152 7.03 14.58 0.01
CA SER A 152 7.27 14.73 1.46
C SER A 152 6.45 13.74 2.29
N LEU A 153 7.04 12.57 2.58
CA LEU A 153 6.58 11.77 3.70
C LEU A 153 6.94 12.51 4.97
N ARG A 154 5.93 12.96 5.72
CA ARG A 154 6.10 13.68 6.97
C ARG A 154 5.61 12.83 8.12
N LYS A 155 6.44 12.68 9.15
CA LYS A 155 6.12 11.94 10.38
C LYS A 155 5.89 12.92 11.52
N TYR A 156 4.84 12.71 12.30
CA TYR A 156 4.43 13.52 13.43
C TYR A 156 4.15 12.64 14.65
N ASP A 157 4.39 13.16 15.85
CA ASP A 157 3.84 12.56 17.06
C ASP A 157 2.33 12.90 17.21
N PHE A 158 1.66 12.26 18.17
CA PHE A 158 0.23 12.50 18.46
C PHE A 158 -0.09 13.88 19.05
N ASN A 159 0.93 14.68 19.34
CA ASN A 159 0.79 16.08 19.77
C ASN A 159 0.97 17.05 18.59
N GLY A 160 1.24 16.55 17.38
CA GLY A 160 1.42 17.35 16.18
C GLY A 160 2.82 17.89 15.97
N ARG A 161 3.83 17.45 16.74
CA ARG A 161 5.23 17.83 16.51
C ARG A 161 5.79 17.02 15.34
N LYS A 162 6.31 17.72 14.32
CA LYS A 162 7.02 17.08 13.20
C LYS A 162 8.31 16.41 13.69
N ILE A 163 8.45 15.12 13.43
CA ILE A 163 9.64 14.30 13.71
C ILE A 163 10.60 14.37 12.53
N PHE A 164 10.11 14.07 11.32
CA PHE A 164 10.92 14.13 10.11
C PHE A 164 10.12 14.45 8.87
N GLU A 165 10.85 14.71 7.78
CA GLU A 165 10.33 14.90 6.44
C GLU A 165 11.31 14.29 5.44
N ASN A 166 10.86 13.32 4.64
CA ASN A 166 11.67 12.61 3.67
C ASN A 166 11.04 12.66 2.28
N LYS A 167 11.88 12.70 1.25
CA LYS A 167 11.42 12.68 -0.14
C LYS A 167 11.06 11.27 -0.54
N VAL A 168 9.84 11.09 -1.06
CA VAL A 168 9.33 9.84 -1.61
C VAL A 168 8.75 10.14 -2.98
N LYS A 169 9.11 9.34 -3.99
CA LYS A 169 8.46 9.41 -5.29
C LYS A 169 7.10 8.74 -5.19
N SER A 170 6.04 9.53 -5.23
CA SER A 170 4.68 9.04 -4.98
C SER A 170 3.65 9.84 -5.79
N ASP A 171 3.62 9.60 -7.11
CA ASP A 171 2.67 10.27 -8.00
C ASP A 171 1.25 9.72 -7.75
N PHE A 172 0.25 10.61 -7.70
CA PHE A 172 -1.20 10.32 -7.67
C PHE A 172 -1.60 9.03 -6.94
N ILE A 173 -1.61 9.07 -5.60
CA ILE A 173 -1.95 7.92 -4.76
C ILE A 173 -3.45 7.85 -4.51
N SER A 174 -4.06 6.68 -4.71
CA SER A 174 -5.47 6.44 -4.34
C SER A 174 -5.61 6.09 -2.87
N SER A 175 -4.68 5.27 -2.36
CA SER A 175 -4.64 4.77 -0.98
C SER A 175 -3.21 4.41 -0.61
N SER A 176 -2.81 4.65 0.64
CA SER A 176 -1.50 4.25 1.16
C SER A 176 -1.57 3.85 2.62
N MET A 177 -0.66 2.98 3.03
CA MET A 177 -0.35 2.70 4.42
C MET A 177 1.16 2.60 4.64
N ILE A 178 1.56 2.58 5.91
CA ILE A 178 2.95 2.45 6.32
C ILE A 178 3.09 1.30 7.30
N PHE A 179 4.10 0.46 7.08
CA PHE A 179 4.48 -0.63 7.97
C PHE A 179 6.00 -0.80 7.94
N ASP A 180 6.65 -0.91 9.09
CA ASP A 180 8.12 -0.90 9.24
C ASP A 180 8.84 0.20 8.43
N ASN A 181 8.23 1.39 8.33
CA ASN A 181 8.58 2.48 7.41
C ASN A 181 8.53 2.15 5.91
N TYR A 182 8.13 0.96 5.48
CA TYR A 182 7.73 0.70 4.10
C TYR A 182 6.44 1.47 3.80
N ILE A 183 6.33 1.98 2.58
CA ILE A 183 5.12 2.67 2.13
C ILE A 183 4.48 1.79 1.09
N PHE A 184 3.31 1.26 1.39
CA PHE A 184 2.54 0.44 0.48
C PHE A 184 1.37 1.26 -0.04
N PHE A 185 1.21 1.31 -1.36
CA PHE A 185 0.19 2.16 -1.94
C PHE A 185 -0.32 1.64 -3.27
N ILE A 186 -1.56 2.01 -3.57
CA ILE A 186 -2.14 1.85 -4.90
C ILE A 186 -2.04 3.21 -5.60
N ARG A 187 -1.46 3.23 -6.80
CA ARG A 187 -1.52 4.39 -7.70
C ARG A 187 -2.92 4.56 -8.26
N TYR A 188 -3.39 5.80 -8.28
CA TYR A 188 -4.61 6.20 -8.96
C TYR A 188 -4.35 6.14 -10.48
N ASN A 189 -4.91 5.14 -11.16
CA ASN A 189 -4.70 4.97 -12.60
C ASN A 189 -6.04 5.10 -13.35
N PHE A 190 -6.13 6.09 -14.25
CA PHE A 190 -7.25 6.21 -15.20
C PHE A 190 -7.20 5.12 -16.30
N ASP A 191 -6.01 4.55 -16.53
CA ASP A 191 -5.79 3.52 -17.54
C ASP A 191 -5.81 2.13 -16.88
N ILE A 192 -6.97 1.49 -16.99
CA ILE A 192 -7.27 0.12 -16.54
C ILE A 192 -6.29 -0.83 -17.24
N GLY A 193 -5.21 -1.29 -16.59
CA GLY A 193 -4.31 -2.26 -17.23
C GLY A 193 -3.02 -2.63 -16.50
N ASP A 194 -2.68 -1.98 -15.40
CA ASP A 194 -1.46 -2.26 -14.64
C ASP A 194 -1.78 -2.65 -13.20
N ASP A 195 -1.02 -3.61 -12.64
CA ASP A 195 -0.99 -3.90 -11.20
C ASP A 195 -0.57 -2.62 -10.45
N GLY A 196 -1.54 -1.79 -10.07
CA GLY A 196 -1.30 -0.45 -9.55
C GLY A 196 -0.65 -0.41 -8.17
N VAL A 197 -0.18 -1.54 -7.65
CA VAL A 197 0.40 -1.68 -6.31
C VAL A 197 1.90 -1.44 -6.35
N GLU A 198 2.34 -0.46 -5.58
CA GLU A 198 3.75 -0.13 -5.40
C GLU A 198 4.14 -0.17 -3.93
N VAL A 199 5.43 -0.45 -3.69
CA VAL A 199 6.05 -0.36 -2.38
C VAL A 199 7.30 0.51 -2.44
N SER A 200 7.37 1.51 -1.57
CA SER A 200 8.59 2.27 -1.31
C SER A 200 9.38 1.63 -0.19
N ILE A 201 10.57 1.15 -0.53
CA ILE A 201 11.47 0.44 0.38
C ILE A 201 12.39 1.46 1.07
N PRO A 202 12.43 1.49 2.41
CA PRO A 202 13.27 2.42 3.15
C PRO A 202 14.76 2.02 3.10
N LYS A 203 15.61 3.01 2.91
CA LYS A 203 17.05 2.95 3.14
C LYS A 203 17.42 4.04 4.11
N TYR A 204 18.14 3.68 5.16
CA TYR A 204 18.42 4.55 6.30
C TYR A 204 19.79 5.20 6.17
N TYR A 205 19.87 6.50 6.43
CA TYR A 205 21.13 7.20 6.44
C TYR A 205 22.00 6.77 7.62
N LEU A 206 23.28 6.47 7.37
CA LEU A 206 24.20 5.92 8.37
C LEU A 206 24.27 6.71 9.69
N PHE A 207 24.14 8.04 9.62
CA PHE A 207 24.33 8.93 10.77
C PHE A 207 23.05 9.55 11.32
N ASP A 208 21.87 9.32 10.71
CA ASP A 208 20.60 9.87 11.17
C ASP A 208 19.43 8.95 10.76
N ALA A 209 18.79 8.32 11.75
CA ALA A 209 17.67 7.41 11.54
C ALA A 209 16.40 8.09 10.99
N ASN A 210 16.28 9.41 11.17
CA ASN A 210 15.15 10.18 10.66
C ASN A 210 15.29 10.55 9.18
N LYS A 211 16.46 10.28 8.59
CA LYS A 211 16.75 10.55 7.19
C LYS A 211 16.71 9.27 6.39
N ILE A 212 15.63 9.11 5.63
CA ILE A 212 15.30 7.89 4.92
C ILE A 212 15.21 8.22 3.43
N ASN A 213 15.93 7.46 2.61
CA ASN A 213 15.77 7.47 1.17
C ASN A 213 14.91 6.28 0.77
N TYR A 214 14.06 6.46 -0.24
CA TYR A 214 13.11 5.45 -0.66
C TYR A 214 13.39 4.98 -2.08
N LYS A 215 13.39 3.66 -2.26
CA LYS A 215 13.37 3.04 -3.58
C LYS A 215 11.97 2.47 -3.82
N THR A 216 11.21 3.08 -4.71
CA THR A 216 9.87 2.61 -5.09
C THR A 216 9.96 1.56 -6.17
N ARG A 217 9.17 0.49 -6.04
CA ARG A 217 8.99 -0.54 -7.07
C ARG A 217 7.53 -0.95 -7.19
N LYS A 218 7.16 -1.50 -8.34
CA LYS A 218 5.86 -2.14 -8.59
C LYS A 218 5.89 -3.58 -8.13
N LEU A 219 4.83 -4.04 -7.48
CA LEU A 219 4.64 -5.45 -7.17
C LEU A 219 4.03 -6.16 -8.37
N LYS A 220 4.72 -7.17 -8.89
CA LYS A 220 4.23 -7.98 -10.01
C LYS A 220 3.24 -9.02 -9.48
N LEU A 221 1.94 -8.72 -9.57
CA LEU A 221 0.85 -9.57 -9.10
C LEU A 221 0.25 -10.40 -10.24
N SER A 222 0.28 -9.88 -11.46
CA SER A 222 -0.27 -10.51 -12.65
C SER A 222 0.77 -11.37 -13.38
N ARG A 223 0.44 -12.63 -13.66
CA ARG A 223 1.34 -13.63 -14.27
C ARG A 223 0.87 -14.01 -15.68
N TYR A 224 1.83 -14.18 -16.58
CA TYR A 224 1.59 -14.49 -18.00
C TYR A 224 2.34 -15.77 -18.39
N TYR A 225 1.65 -16.71 -19.04
CA TYR A 225 2.16 -18.07 -19.32
C TYR A 225 2.28 -18.38 -20.81
N MET A 226 1.82 -17.47 -21.66
CA MET A 226 1.89 -17.60 -23.11
C MET A 226 2.52 -16.37 -23.75
N GLN A 227 3.18 -16.58 -24.88
CA GLN A 227 3.72 -15.49 -25.69
C GLN A 227 2.61 -14.47 -26.07
N PRO A 228 2.88 -13.17 -25.92
CA PRO A 228 1.92 -12.14 -26.30
C PRO A 228 1.73 -12.13 -27.82
N GLU A 229 0.51 -11.84 -28.24
CA GLU A 229 0.11 -11.57 -29.62
C GLU A 229 -0.20 -10.06 -29.75
N PRO A 230 -0.29 -9.51 -30.99
CA PRO A 230 -0.70 -8.13 -31.20
C PRO A 230 -1.98 -7.79 -30.42
N GLY A 231 -1.93 -6.72 -29.62
CA GLY A 231 -3.03 -6.28 -28.76
C GLY A 231 -2.98 -6.82 -27.32
N ASN A 232 -2.07 -7.74 -26.97
CA ASN A 232 -1.78 -8.04 -25.57
C ASN A 232 -0.98 -6.90 -24.90
N ARG A 233 -1.17 -6.75 -23.59
CA ARG A 233 -0.61 -5.64 -22.79
C ARG A 233 0.66 -5.99 -22.01
N TYR A 234 1.15 -7.21 -22.15
CA TYR A 234 2.34 -7.72 -21.46
C TYR A 234 3.42 -8.06 -22.47
N TRP A 235 4.68 -8.01 -22.03
CA TRP A 235 5.84 -8.24 -22.88
C TRP A 235 6.25 -9.70 -22.90
N LYS A 236 7.09 -10.05 -23.88
CA LYS A 236 7.60 -11.42 -24.03
C LYS A 236 8.45 -11.83 -22.83
N GLU A 237 9.14 -10.87 -22.23
CA GLU A 237 10.04 -11.03 -21.10
C GLU A 237 9.28 -11.27 -19.78
N ASP A 238 7.99 -10.92 -19.72
CA ASP A 238 7.11 -11.16 -18.59
C ASP A 238 6.50 -12.58 -18.60
N VAL A 239 6.77 -13.36 -19.64
CA VAL A 239 6.22 -14.71 -19.76
C VAL A 239 7.03 -15.68 -18.91
N ILE A 240 6.37 -16.31 -17.94
CA ILE A 240 6.96 -17.30 -17.05
C ILE A 240 6.48 -18.72 -17.38
N PRO A 241 7.24 -19.76 -17.01
CA PRO A 241 6.78 -21.13 -17.10
C PRO A 241 5.51 -21.36 -16.26
N TYR A 242 4.68 -22.31 -16.69
CA TYR A 242 3.50 -22.73 -15.94
C TYR A 242 3.90 -23.34 -14.57
N ASP A 243 3.67 -22.58 -13.50
CA ASP A 243 4.17 -22.84 -12.15
C ASP A 243 3.12 -23.49 -11.23
N SER A 244 3.43 -23.64 -9.94
CA SER A 244 2.49 -24.21 -8.95
C SER A 244 1.28 -23.32 -8.72
N PHE A 245 1.47 -22.00 -8.77
CA PHE A 245 0.40 -21.03 -8.63
C PHE A 245 -0.60 -21.13 -9.79
N ALA A 246 -0.11 -21.20 -11.02
CA ALA A 246 -0.92 -21.42 -12.22
C ALA A 246 -1.74 -22.69 -12.12
N LYS A 247 -1.14 -23.80 -11.65
CA LYS A 247 -1.83 -25.10 -11.48
C LYS A 247 -3.02 -25.00 -10.54
N GLU A 248 -2.85 -24.30 -9.42
CA GLU A 248 -3.90 -24.16 -8.40
C GLU A 248 -5.08 -23.33 -8.91
N VAL A 249 -4.80 -22.16 -9.51
CA VAL A 249 -5.82 -21.29 -10.08
C VAL A 249 -6.54 -21.99 -11.23
N ASP A 250 -5.80 -22.58 -12.17
CA ASP A 250 -6.36 -23.25 -13.35
C ASP A 250 -7.25 -24.43 -12.97
N LYS A 251 -6.81 -25.27 -12.03
CA LYS A 251 -7.62 -26.36 -11.48
C LYS A 251 -8.94 -25.82 -10.91
N THR A 252 -8.87 -24.75 -10.13
CA THR A 252 -10.04 -24.19 -9.46
C THR A 252 -11.06 -23.60 -10.46
N VAL A 253 -10.58 -22.96 -11.54
CA VAL A 253 -11.45 -22.47 -12.62
C VAL A 253 -12.10 -23.65 -13.36
N ARG A 254 -11.33 -24.67 -13.72
CA ARG A 254 -11.83 -25.85 -14.48
C ARG A 254 -12.82 -26.68 -13.68
N GLU A 255 -12.71 -26.70 -12.36
CA GLU A 255 -13.68 -27.34 -11.46
C GLU A 255 -14.98 -26.52 -11.32
N GLY A 256 -15.09 -25.34 -11.96
CA GLY A 256 -16.26 -24.46 -11.89
C GLY A 256 -16.45 -23.84 -10.50
N LYS A 257 -15.41 -23.83 -9.66
CA LYS A 257 -15.50 -23.34 -8.28
C LYS A 257 -15.42 -21.82 -8.18
N ILE A 258 -14.81 -21.16 -9.16
CA ILE A 258 -14.74 -19.70 -9.23
C ILE A 258 -15.56 -19.24 -10.46
N PHE A 259 -16.22 -18.08 -10.32
CA PHE A 259 -16.82 -17.26 -11.38
C PHE A 259 -18.25 -17.65 -11.87
N ASP A 260 -19.05 -16.62 -12.18
CA ASP A 260 -20.32 -16.72 -12.91
C ASP A 260 -20.10 -17.25 -14.34
N ASP A 261 -21.03 -18.08 -14.82
CA ASP A 261 -21.16 -18.54 -16.22
C ASP A 261 -20.18 -19.60 -16.77
N THR A 262 -19.55 -20.44 -15.93
CA THR A 262 -18.77 -21.61 -16.44
C THR A 262 -19.60 -22.85 -16.72
N THR A 263 -20.89 -22.89 -16.38
CA THR A 263 -21.73 -24.11 -16.54
C THR A 263 -21.84 -24.63 -17.97
N GLU A 264 -21.37 -23.90 -18.99
CA GLU A 264 -21.49 -24.31 -20.40
C GLU A 264 -20.19 -24.34 -21.23
N LYS A 265 -19.00 -23.98 -20.70
CA LYS A 265 -17.75 -23.94 -21.50
C LYS A 265 -16.74 -25.01 -21.10
N ASN A 266 -16.55 -26.01 -21.98
CA ASN A 266 -15.44 -26.95 -21.89
C ASN A 266 -14.11 -26.23 -22.19
N LEU A 267 -13.21 -26.17 -21.19
CA LEU A 267 -11.87 -25.57 -21.31
C LEU A 267 -10.80 -26.55 -21.80
N ASP A 268 -11.14 -27.80 -22.13
CA ASP A 268 -10.18 -28.82 -22.60
C ASP A 268 -9.43 -28.39 -23.87
N ASP A 269 -10.09 -27.62 -24.74
CA ASP A 269 -9.50 -27.06 -25.96
C ASP A 269 -8.72 -25.75 -25.72
N TYR A 270 -8.63 -25.32 -24.46
CA TYR A 270 -7.99 -24.08 -24.07
C TYR A 270 -6.79 -24.30 -23.15
N GLU A 271 -5.78 -23.45 -23.30
CA GLU A 271 -4.61 -23.38 -22.45
C GLU A 271 -4.60 -22.05 -21.67
N LEU A 272 -4.07 -22.08 -20.44
CA LEU A 272 -4.01 -20.90 -19.58
C LEU A 272 -3.03 -19.87 -20.18
N GLN A 273 -3.53 -18.66 -20.41
CA GLN A 273 -2.76 -17.55 -20.96
C GLN A 273 -2.24 -16.63 -19.87
N SER A 274 -3.11 -16.18 -18.96
CA SER A 274 -2.76 -15.24 -17.88
C SER A 274 -3.63 -15.44 -16.65
N VAL A 275 -3.07 -15.07 -15.50
CA VAL A 275 -3.78 -14.86 -14.23
C VAL A 275 -3.41 -13.47 -13.75
N GLU A 276 -4.35 -12.53 -13.86
CA GLU A 276 -4.15 -11.12 -13.55
C GLU A 276 -4.88 -10.76 -12.26
N LEU A 277 -4.24 -10.02 -11.36
CA LEU A 277 -4.85 -9.51 -10.13
C LEU A 277 -4.85 -7.99 -10.18
N ILE A 278 -6.03 -7.39 -10.04
CA ILE A 278 -6.24 -5.94 -10.10
C ILE A 278 -6.81 -5.51 -8.74
N PRO A 279 -5.95 -5.14 -7.77
CA PRO A 279 -6.40 -4.66 -6.47
C PRO A 279 -7.08 -3.30 -6.57
N TRP A 280 -8.15 -3.13 -5.82
CA TRP A 280 -8.87 -1.87 -5.66
C TRP A 280 -8.64 -1.24 -4.29
N SER A 281 -8.46 -2.06 -3.27
CA SER A 281 -8.16 -1.64 -1.91
C SER A 281 -7.34 -2.71 -1.19
N PHE A 282 -6.81 -2.35 -0.03
CA PHE A 282 -6.06 -3.24 0.85
C PHE A 282 -6.37 -2.96 2.32
N SER A 283 -6.11 -3.94 3.18
CA SER A 283 -6.21 -3.81 4.65
C SER A 283 -4.94 -3.23 5.25
N GLU A 284 -5.04 -2.85 6.53
CA GLU A 284 -3.88 -2.72 7.42
C GLU A 284 -3.13 -4.06 7.54
N VAL A 285 -1.90 -4.05 8.06
CA VAL A 285 -1.17 -5.28 8.35
C VAL A 285 -1.88 -6.04 9.48
N GLN A 286 -2.31 -7.27 9.20
CA GLN A 286 -3.00 -8.15 10.15
C GLN A 286 -2.38 -9.54 10.09
N ASP A 287 -1.99 -10.09 11.23
CA ASP A 287 -1.37 -11.43 11.35
C ASP A 287 -0.13 -11.64 10.45
N GLY A 288 0.63 -10.56 10.17
CA GLY A 288 1.77 -10.59 9.25
C GLY A 288 1.40 -10.56 7.76
N TYR A 289 0.14 -10.28 7.43
CA TYR A 289 -0.35 -10.19 6.06
C TYR A 289 -0.99 -8.85 5.73
N ILE A 290 -0.97 -8.51 4.44
CA ILE A 290 -1.77 -7.45 3.86
C ILE A 290 -2.83 -8.11 2.98
N TYR A 291 -4.10 -7.84 3.26
CA TYR A 291 -5.19 -8.36 2.46
C TYR A 291 -5.49 -7.41 1.31
N LEU A 292 -5.59 -7.95 0.10
CA LEU A 292 -5.92 -7.23 -1.12
C LEU A 292 -7.33 -7.62 -1.57
N TYR A 293 -8.17 -6.61 -1.78
CA TYR A 293 -9.48 -6.80 -2.39
C TYR A 293 -9.46 -6.25 -3.82
N GLY A 294 -9.94 -7.04 -4.77
CA GLY A 294 -9.94 -6.65 -6.17
C GLY A 294 -10.51 -7.71 -7.10
N GLU A 295 -10.20 -7.58 -8.39
CA GLU A 295 -10.58 -8.55 -9.42
C GLU A 295 -9.42 -9.49 -9.75
N GLN A 296 -9.69 -10.79 -9.79
CA GLN A 296 -8.82 -11.75 -10.47
C GLN A 296 -9.41 -12.06 -11.85
N ARG A 297 -8.62 -11.87 -12.90
CA ARG A 297 -8.96 -12.21 -14.28
C ARG A 297 -8.13 -13.40 -14.73
N VAL A 298 -8.79 -14.48 -15.10
CA VAL A 298 -8.13 -15.67 -15.64
C VAL A 298 -8.45 -15.76 -17.12
N THR A 299 -7.43 -15.65 -17.95
CA THR A 299 -7.59 -15.69 -19.40
C THR A 299 -7.00 -16.98 -19.96
N TYR A 300 -7.78 -17.59 -20.84
CA TYR A 300 -7.48 -18.79 -21.58
C TYR A 300 -7.44 -18.49 -23.07
N ARG A 301 -6.60 -19.21 -23.80
CA ARG A 301 -6.51 -19.13 -25.26
C ARG A 301 -6.71 -20.51 -25.87
N ASP A 302 -7.46 -20.54 -26.95
CA ASP A 302 -7.75 -21.75 -27.71
C ASP A 302 -6.45 -22.34 -28.28
N LYS A 303 -6.25 -23.66 -28.14
CA LYS A 303 -5.06 -24.36 -28.63
C LYS A 303 -4.86 -24.21 -30.14
N LYS A 304 -5.94 -24.02 -30.90
CA LYS A 304 -5.95 -23.82 -32.36
C LYS A 304 -6.24 -22.37 -32.75
N TYR A 305 -5.98 -21.39 -31.87
CA TYR A 305 -6.30 -19.99 -32.12
C TYR A 305 -5.75 -19.47 -33.46
N LYS A 306 -4.53 -19.86 -33.87
CA LYS A 306 -3.93 -19.42 -35.15
C LYS A 306 -4.74 -19.88 -36.36
N GLU A 307 -5.24 -21.11 -36.33
CA GLU A 307 -6.10 -21.66 -37.38
C GLU A 307 -7.45 -20.95 -37.40
N LYS A 308 -8.06 -20.76 -36.22
CA LYS A 308 -9.35 -20.06 -36.10
C LYS A 308 -9.27 -18.60 -36.53
N MET A 309 -8.18 -17.91 -36.22
CA MET A 309 -7.93 -16.51 -36.60
C MET A 309 -7.70 -16.35 -38.11
N SER A 310 -7.07 -17.32 -38.78
CA SER A 310 -6.76 -17.21 -40.23
C SER A 310 -8.00 -17.35 -41.13
N VAL A 311 -9.07 -17.97 -40.62
CA VAL A 311 -10.34 -18.16 -41.35
C VAL A 311 -11.24 -16.92 -41.25
N ILE A 312 -11.05 -16.05 -40.25
CA ILE A 312 -11.87 -14.86 -40.04
C ILE A 312 -11.35 -13.71 -40.91
N LYS A 313 -11.99 -13.49 -42.07
CA LYS A 313 -11.52 -12.54 -43.10
C LYS A 313 -11.93 -11.08 -42.86
N GLU A 314 -13.06 -10.80 -42.21
CA GLU A 314 -13.66 -9.45 -42.15
C GLU A 314 -14.32 -9.13 -40.80
N GLU A 315 -13.52 -8.98 -39.74
CA GLU A 315 -13.99 -8.51 -38.42
C GLU A 315 -12.94 -7.60 -37.78
N TRP A 316 -13.36 -6.77 -36.82
CA TRP A 316 -12.44 -6.00 -35.98
C TRP A 316 -11.58 -6.97 -35.16
N GLU A 317 -10.27 -6.70 -35.02
CA GLU A 317 -9.34 -7.60 -34.32
C GLU A 317 -9.81 -7.97 -32.90
N SER A 318 -10.45 -7.04 -32.20
CA SER A 318 -11.02 -7.27 -30.88
C SER A 318 -12.14 -8.31 -30.85
N GLU A 319 -12.96 -8.41 -31.89
CA GLU A 319 -14.02 -9.42 -32.01
C GLU A 319 -13.45 -10.80 -32.37
N LYS A 320 -12.40 -10.82 -33.21
CA LYS A 320 -11.69 -12.06 -33.53
C LYS A 320 -11.04 -12.66 -32.28
N ILE A 321 -10.38 -11.82 -31.48
CA ILE A 321 -9.73 -12.24 -30.23
C ILE A 321 -10.75 -12.86 -29.27
N LYS A 322 -11.92 -12.23 -29.08
CA LYS A 322 -13.00 -12.77 -28.22
C LYS A 322 -13.49 -14.16 -28.61
N LYS A 323 -13.34 -14.59 -29.86
CA LYS A 323 -13.73 -15.94 -30.32
C LYS A 323 -12.70 -17.02 -29.98
N VAL A 324 -11.44 -16.63 -29.78
CA VAL A 324 -10.32 -17.55 -29.51
C VAL A 324 -9.77 -17.40 -28.10
N THR A 325 -10.27 -16.44 -27.33
CA THR A 325 -9.96 -16.27 -25.91
C THR A 325 -11.20 -16.47 -25.06
N TYR A 326 -11.02 -17.06 -23.89
CA TYR A 326 -12.03 -17.09 -22.84
C TYR A 326 -11.45 -16.42 -21.59
N THR A 327 -12.13 -15.41 -21.08
CA THR A 327 -11.73 -14.72 -19.85
C THR A 327 -12.83 -14.85 -18.83
N THR A 328 -12.46 -15.16 -17.61
CA THR A 328 -13.35 -15.19 -16.46
C THR A 328 -12.87 -14.25 -15.37
N ILE A 329 -13.79 -13.61 -14.63
CA ILE A 329 -13.51 -12.48 -13.72
C ILE A 329 -14.31 -12.62 -12.43
N ALA A 330 -13.64 -12.54 -11.28
CA ALA A 330 -14.22 -12.70 -9.94
C ALA A 330 -13.58 -11.67 -9.05
N ARG A 331 -14.40 -11.21 -8.12
CA ARG A 331 -13.94 -10.44 -6.99
C ARG A 331 -13.35 -11.39 -5.98
N VAL A 332 -12.12 -11.11 -5.59
CA VAL A 332 -11.32 -11.97 -4.71
C VAL A 332 -10.84 -11.17 -3.53
N LEU A 333 -10.67 -11.88 -2.42
CA LEU A 333 -9.80 -11.46 -1.33
C LEU A 333 -8.54 -12.31 -1.41
N CYS A 334 -7.40 -11.65 -1.56
CA CYS A 334 -6.08 -12.27 -1.50
C CYS A 334 -5.33 -11.75 -0.29
N ARG A 335 -4.25 -12.43 0.12
CA ARG A 335 -3.32 -11.91 1.12
C ARG A 335 -1.87 -12.08 0.69
N ILE A 336 -1.03 -11.14 1.09
CA ILE A 336 0.42 -11.12 0.83
C ILE A 336 1.14 -11.06 2.16
N ASN A 337 2.13 -11.93 2.37
CA ASN A 337 2.95 -11.90 3.56
C ASN A 337 3.89 -10.67 3.52
N ILE A 338 4.00 -9.93 4.62
CA ILE A 338 4.86 -8.74 4.66
C ILE A 338 6.35 -9.08 4.49
N GLU A 339 6.80 -10.24 4.93
CA GLU A 339 8.19 -10.69 4.76
C GLU A 339 8.48 -10.97 3.28
N ASP A 340 7.53 -11.53 2.53
CA ASP A 340 7.67 -11.67 1.08
C ASP A 340 7.84 -10.29 0.42
N ILE A 341 7.12 -9.26 0.86
CA ILE A 341 7.28 -7.90 0.34
C ILE A 341 8.68 -7.34 0.66
N LYS A 342 9.21 -7.64 1.86
CA LYS A 342 10.54 -7.18 2.29
C LYS A 342 11.66 -7.90 1.54
N ASP A 343 11.50 -9.20 1.24
CA ASP A 343 12.52 -10.07 0.65
C ASP A 343 12.50 -10.13 -0.88
N THR A 344 11.37 -9.79 -1.51
CA THR A 344 11.22 -9.80 -2.98
C THR A 344 12.27 -8.88 -3.63
N SER A 345 12.73 -9.19 -4.85
CA SER A 345 13.61 -8.33 -5.68
C SER A 345 12.79 -7.52 -6.69
N GLU A 346 13.38 -6.56 -7.42
CA GLU A 346 12.59 -5.71 -8.35
C GLU A 346 11.89 -6.48 -9.48
N ASP A 347 12.45 -7.62 -9.89
CA ASP A 347 11.95 -8.35 -11.06
C ASP A 347 11.15 -9.60 -10.72
N THR A 348 11.00 -9.93 -9.43
CA THR A 348 10.33 -11.16 -9.00
C THR A 348 8.83 -10.95 -8.83
N TYR A 349 8.07 -11.95 -9.27
CA TYR A 349 6.65 -12.06 -8.96
C TYR A 349 6.49 -12.29 -7.48
N ILE A 350 5.56 -11.55 -6.88
CA ILE A 350 5.19 -11.78 -5.49
C ILE A 350 4.17 -12.92 -5.44
N ASN A 351 4.30 -13.78 -4.44
CA ASN A 351 3.27 -14.78 -4.16
C ASN A 351 2.16 -14.12 -3.36
N TYR A 352 0.93 -14.52 -3.65
CA TYR A 352 -0.23 -14.18 -2.86
C TYR A 352 -1.10 -15.42 -2.72
N GLU A 353 -1.83 -15.48 -1.60
CA GLU A 353 -2.73 -16.57 -1.31
C GLU A 353 -4.17 -16.09 -1.53
N LEU A 354 -4.98 -16.91 -2.20
CA LEU A 354 -6.40 -16.65 -2.35
C LEU A 354 -7.11 -17.04 -1.04
N VAL A 355 -7.86 -16.11 -0.47
CA VAL A 355 -8.62 -16.32 0.77
C VAL A 355 -10.08 -16.66 0.46
N CYS A 356 -10.71 -15.89 -0.43
CA CYS A 356 -12.11 -16.07 -0.82
C CYS A 356 -12.35 -15.55 -2.24
N TYR A 357 -13.39 -16.07 -2.90
CA TYR A 357 -13.84 -15.68 -4.24
C TYR A 357 -15.33 -15.33 -4.25
N ASP A 358 -15.74 -14.58 -5.28
CA ASP A 358 -17.13 -14.24 -5.59
C ASP A 358 -17.89 -13.65 -4.40
N LEU A 359 -17.25 -12.69 -3.74
CA LEU A 359 -17.71 -12.06 -2.51
C LEU A 359 -19.14 -11.48 -2.62
N GLU A 360 -19.60 -11.14 -3.84
CA GLU A 360 -20.97 -10.68 -4.11
C GLU A 360 -22.02 -11.77 -3.88
N LYS A 361 -21.77 -13.00 -4.33
CA LYS A 361 -22.73 -14.11 -4.15
C LYS A 361 -22.81 -14.61 -2.72
N ASN A 362 -21.72 -14.48 -1.95
CA ASN A 362 -21.71 -14.91 -0.56
C ASN A 362 -22.35 -13.89 0.40
N GLY A 363 -22.83 -12.74 -0.11
CA GLY A 363 -23.32 -11.64 0.73
C GLY A 363 -22.21 -11.03 1.61
N GLU A 364 -20.96 -11.39 1.35
CA GLU A 364 -19.81 -11.08 2.18
C GLU A 364 -19.14 -9.76 1.78
N VAL A 365 -19.36 -9.18 0.58
CA VAL A 365 -18.67 -7.91 0.20
C VAL A 365 -18.84 -6.81 1.24
N LEU A 366 -20.07 -6.61 1.73
CA LEU A 366 -20.33 -5.56 2.72
C LEU A 366 -19.68 -5.93 4.05
N LEU A 367 -19.79 -7.21 4.47
CA LEU A 367 -19.22 -7.68 5.72
C LEU A 367 -17.69 -7.67 5.67
N LEU A 368 -17.04 -8.04 4.57
CA LEU A 368 -15.60 -8.07 4.37
C LEU A 368 -14.99 -6.70 4.15
N THR A 369 -15.68 -5.79 3.45
CA THR A 369 -15.27 -4.37 3.42
C THR A 369 -15.31 -3.81 4.84
N ILE A 370 -16.33 -4.18 5.61
CA ILE A 370 -16.42 -3.85 7.04
C ILE A 370 -15.33 -4.60 7.85
N ARG A 371 -15.04 -5.89 7.61
CA ARG A 371 -14.05 -6.70 8.36
C ARG A 371 -12.60 -6.28 8.06
N MET A 372 -12.26 -6.00 6.81
CA MET A 372 -10.95 -5.49 6.39
C MET A 372 -10.59 -4.16 7.08
N HIS A 373 -11.60 -3.44 7.57
CA HIS A 373 -11.50 -2.10 8.16
C HIS A 373 -11.89 -2.10 9.67
N MET A 374 -12.35 -3.24 10.21
CA MET A 374 -12.75 -3.36 11.62
C MET A 374 -11.83 -4.25 12.45
N TYR A 375 -11.11 -5.22 11.90
CA TYR A 375 -10.23 -6.06 12.72
C TYR A 375 -8.84 -5.46 12.91
#